data_AF-A0A5M3XV81-F1
#
_entry.id   AF-A0A5M3XV81-F1
#
_cell.length_a   1.000
_cell.length_b   1.000
_cell.length_c   1.000
_cell.angle_alpha   90.00
_cell.angle_beta   90.00
_cell.angle_gamma   90.00
#
_symmetry.space_group_name_H-M   'P 1'
#
loop_
_entity.id
_entity.type
_entity.pdbx_description
1 polymer ?
#
loop_
_entity_poly.entity_id
_entity_poly.type
_entity_poly.pdbx_seq_one_letter_code
_entity_poly.pdbx_strand_id
1 'polypeptide(L)'
;MTGPLVDPAWLTDRAGLVVLDATVVLPAPRHDGDHRSSSGRDEWAREHIPGSVHADLLHDLSDPDSPFHFARPAPAVLAERLGGLGVADGTTVVVYDTAGGLWAARLWWLLRWIGVDAHVLDGGLRAWRDAGLPTETGLATTTPGSLTPRPRNGYWVGKDDLVSWSEGAVAATVVCALSPETFRGEGPSRYARRGHIPGSTNVPARGLTGPDGRYLPAGELRAATADLGDGPVWVYCGGGISAASLALVLTLLGRDEVAIYDGSLEEWAADPALPLAVGLSDDVRAFLDVPEFAVLATSEPDGRAQLSVMWVGRDGDDLVMATKRGRRKVRNLQRDPKATVLVYSRSRPTRYVEIRGTAKITDEDARALIDRLSRSYTGRDHALGDPDDERDRVVIRITPDRVRSQL
;
A
#
# COMPACT_ATOMS: atom_id res chain seq x y z
N MET A 1 18.34 9.50 23.04
CA MET A 1 17.45 8.34 23.23
C MET A 1 17.80 7.31 22.18
N THR A 2 17.79 6.02 22.52
CA THR A 2 18.00 4.95 21.54
C THR A 2 16.90 4.98 20.49
N GLY A 3 17.24 4.78 19.22
CA GLY A 3 16.26 4.70 18.14
C GLY A 3 15.37 3.45 18.27
N PRO A 4 14.34 3.30 17.41
CA PRO A 4 13.46 2.14 17.43
C PRO A 4 14.15 0.85 16.95
N LEU A 5 15.33 0.92 16.33
CA LEU A 5 16.17 -0.24 15.99
C LEU A 5 17.28 -0.44 17.01
N VAL A 6 17.51 -1.69 17.38
CA VAL A 6 18.61 -2.13 18.25
C VAL A 6 19.35 -3.31 17.60
N ASP A 7 20.60 -3.51 17.98
CA ASP A 7 21.41 -4.63 17.50
C ASP A 7 21.56 -5.73 18.58
N PRO A 8 22.15 -6.89 18.26
CA PRO A 8 22.32 -7.95 19.24
C PRO A 8 23.18 -7.57 20.45
N ALA A 9 24.18 -6.70 20.29
CA ALA A 9 25.03 -6.25 21.40
C ALA A 9 24.23 -5.39 22.40
N TRP A 10 23.38 -4.50 21.89
CA TRP A 10 22.48 -3.71 22.71
C TRP A 10 21.55 -4.58 23.56
N LEU A 11 21.06 -5.68 22.97
CA LEU A 11 20.17 -6.64 23.63
C LEU A 11 20.91 -7.41 24.73
N THR A 12 22.15 -7.86 24.50
CA THR A 12 22.94 -8.60 25.50
C THR A 12 23.46 -7.74 26.65
N ASP A 13 23.67 -6.44 26.43
CA ASP A 13 24.20 -5.51 27.44
C ASP A 13 23.16 -5.08 28.49
N ARG A 14 21.92 -5.57 28.40
CA ARG A 14 20.79 -5.14 29.21
C ARG A 14 20.07 -6.32 29.87
N ALA A 15 19.64 -6.09 31.10
CA ALA A 15 18.80 -7.02 31.85
C ALA A 15 17.38 -6.43 32.02
N GLY A 16 16.42 -7.29 32.34
CA GLY A 16 15.03 -6.87 32.61
C GLY A 16 14.23 -6.50 31.35
N LEU A 17 14.70 -6.93 30.17
CA LEU A 17 13.98 -6.78 28.92
C LEU A 17 12.95 -7.91 28.75
N VAL A 18 11.85 -7.61 28.06
CA VAL A 18 10.96 -8.64 27.52
C VAL A 18 11.28 -8.81 26.04
N VAL A 19 11.64 -10.02 25.63
CA VAL A 19 12.00 -10.31 24.24
C VAL A 19 10.87 -11.12 23.60
N LEU A 20 10.30 -10.62 22.51
CA LEU A 20 9.16 -11.25 21.84
C LEU A 20 9.53 -11.66 20.41
N ASP A 21 9.25 -12.92 20.06
CA ASP A 21 9.27 -13.40 18.69
C ASP A 21 7.88 -13.16 18.06
N ALA A 22 7.81 -12.36 17.01
CA ALA A 22 6.57 -12.02 16.32
C ALA A 22 6.38 -12.79 15.01
N THR A 23 7.19 -13.83 14.75
CA THR A 23 7.22 -14.53 13.46
C THR A 23 5.85 -15.05 13.07
N VAL A 24 5.40 -14.77 11.85
CA VAL A 24 4.27 -15.44 11.21
C VAL A 24 4.71 -15.92 9.83
N VAL A 25 4.38 -17.18 9.52
CA VAL A 25 4.71 -17.76 8.21
C VAL A 25 3.56 -17.47 7.25
N LEU A 26 3.80 -16.61 6.26
CA LEU A 26 2.81 -16.22 5.24
C LEU A 26 3.43 -16.32 3.83
N PRO A 27 3.46 -17.52 3.22
CA PRO A 27 4.07 -17.76 1.91
C PRO A 27 3.28 -17.07 0.80
N ALA A 28 3.96 -16.59 -0.26
CA ALA A 28 3.32 -15.90 -1.39
C ALA A 28 2.10 -16.67 -1.95
N PRO A 29 1.04 -15.96 -2.39
CA PRO A 29 -0.17 -16.59 -2.90
C PRO A 29 0.11 -17.35 -4.20
N ARG A 30 -0.47 -18.54 -4.35
CA ARG A 30 -0.35 -19.37 -5.56
C ARG A 30 -1.51 -19.16 -6.54
N HIS A 31 -2.67 -18.78 -6.03
CA HIS A 31 -3.87 -18.44 -6.79
C HIS A 31 -4.62 -17.32 -6.04
N ASP A 32 -5.63 -16.73 -6.69
CA ASP A 32 -6.44 -15.70 -6.03
C ASP A 32 -7.14 -16.28 -4.78
N GLY A 33 -7.15 -15.50 -3.70
CA GLY A 33 -7.70 -15.90 -2.40
C GLY A 33 -6.82 -16.86 -1.57
N ASP A 34 -5.59 -17.16 -1.98
CA ASP A 34 -4.68 -18.00 -1.19
C ASP A 34 -4.17 -17.24 0.06
N HIS A 35 -4.74 -17.52 1.24
CA HIS A 35 -4.36 -16.93 2.52
C HIS A 35 -3.80 -17.97 3.51
N ARG A 36 -2.94 -18.89 3.04
CA ARG A 36 -2.27 -19.85 3.94
C ARG A 36 -1.27 -19.13 4.86
N SER A 37 -1.59 -19.07 6.15
CA SER A 37 -0.72 -18.55 7.21
C SER A 37 -0.54 -19.58 8.33
N SER A 38 0.53 -19.43 9.12
CA SER A 38 0.67 -20.12 10.40
C SER A 38 1.41 -19.25 11.41
N SER A 39 1.14 -19.49 12.69
CA SER A 39 1.57 -18.66 13.82
C SER A 39 3.10 -18.51 13.96
N GLY A 40 3.93 -19.36 13.36
CA GLY A 40 5.39 -19.32 13.56
C GLY A 40 5.87 -19.91 14.89
N ARG A 41 4.96 -20.21 15.83
CA ARG A 41 5.26 -20.79 17.15
C ARG A 41 6.10 -22.06 17.09
N ASP A 42 5.84 -22.94 16.12
CA ASP A 42 6.60 -24.18 15.95
C ASP A 42 8.04 -23.92 15.48
N GLU A 43 8.28 -22.86 14.73
CA GLU A 43 9.62 -22.45 14.32
C GLU A 43 10.39 -21.84 15.50
N TRP A 44 9.74 -20.93 16.24
CA TRP A 44 10.28 -20.39 17.48
C TRP A 44 10.64 -21.50 18.49
N ALA A 45 9.75 -22.48 18.70
CA ALA A 45 10.01 -23.58 19.64
C ALA A 45 11.20 -24.48 19.22
N ARG A 46 11.57 -24.49 17.93
CA ARG A 46 12.76 -25.22 17.47
C ARG A 46 14.04 -24.43 17.67
N GLU A 47 13.99 -23.11 17.57
CA GLU A 47 15.13 -22.24 17.76
C GLU A 47 14.71 -20.78 17.96
N HIS A 48 15.13 -20.18 19.08
CA HIS A 48 14.80 -18.79 19.42
C HIS A 48 15.89 -18.10 20.22
N ILE A 49 15.77 -16.77 20.34
CA ILE A 49 16.64 -15.97 21.24
C ILE A 49 16.36 -16.39 22.70
N PRO A 50 17.40 -16.64 23.52
CA PRO A 50 17.24 -17.09 24.90
C PRO A 50 16.29 -16.21 25.72
N GLY A 51 15.36 -16.84 26.45
CA GLY A 51 14.35 -16.15 27.25
C GLY A 51 13.28 -15.38 26.47
N SER A 52 13.30 -15.43 25.13
CA SER A 52 12.22 -14.84 24.33
C SER A 52 10.93 -15.65 24.42
N VAL A 53 9.80 -15.02 24.07
CA VAL A 53 8.47 -15.62 24.10
C VAL A 53 7.81 -15.42 22.75
N HIS A 54 7.15 -16.46 22.24
CA HIS A 54 6.36 -16.32 21.01
C HIS A 54 5.13 -15.43 21.25
N ALA A 55 5.04 -14.34 20.50
CA ALA A 55 3.92 -13.42 20.44
C ALA A 55 3.05 -13.75 19.23
N ASP A 56 2.00 -14.54 19.44
CA ASP A 56 1.12 -15.02 18.36
C ASP A 56 0.26 -13.89 17.78
N LEU A 57 0.78 -13.24 16.72
CA LEU A 57 0.06 -12.23 15.95
C LEU A 57 -1.12 -12.80 15.17
N LEU A 58 -1.17 -14.10 14.90
CA LEU A 58 -2.24 -14.70 14.11
C LEU A 58 -3.51 -14.93 14.94
N HIS A 59 -3.36 -15.35 16.19
CA HIS A 59 -4.50 -15.76 17.04
C HIS A 59 -4.68 -14.90 18.31
N ASP A 60 -3.59 -14.56 19.00
CA ASP A 60 -3.68 -13.99 20.36
C ASP A 60 -3.63 -12.46 20.38
N LEU A 61 -2.92 -11.86 19.42
CA LEU A 61 -2.68 -10.41 19.34
C LEU A 61 -3.41 -9.74 18.16
N SER A 62 -4.44 -10.40 17.64
CA SER A 62 -5.36 -9.89 16.62
C SER A 62 -6.79 -9.89 17.14
N ASP A 63 -7.64 -9.03 16.58
CA ASP A 63 -9.06 -8.96 16.90
C ASP A 63 -9.79 -10.24 16.42
N PRO A 64 -10.32 -11.08 17.33
CA PRO A 64 -10.99 -12.31 16.94
C PRO A 64 -12.37 -12.09 16.30
N ASP A 65 -12.98 -10.91 16.48
CA ASP A 65 -14.31 -10.58 15.98
C ASP A 65 -14.26 -9.88 14.61
N SER A 66 -13.06 -9.52 14.15
CA SER A 66 -12.85 -8.89 12.85
C SER A 66 -13.02 -9.89 11.70
N PRO A 67 -13.71 -9.51 10.60
CA PRO A 67 -13.74 -10.32 9.39
C PRO A 67 -12.43 -10.27 8.59
N PHE A 68 -11.47 -9.43 8.99
CA PHE A 68 -10.19 -9.21 8.30
C PHE A 68 -9.02 -9.67 9.14
N HIS A 69 -8.01 -10.24 8.48
CA HIS A 69 -6.86 -10.81 9.17
C HIS A 69 -5.99 -9.72 9.80
N PHE A 70 -5.42 -10.06 10.95
CA PHE A 70 -4.47 -9.21 11.68
C PHE A 70 -5.01 -7.85 12.14
N ALA A 71 -6.32 -7.64 12.08
CA ALA A 71 -6.96 -6.45 12.61
C ALA A 71 -6.55 -6.24 14.08
N ARG A 72 -6.25 -5.00 14.44
CA ARG A 72 -5.77 -4.68 15.78
C ARG A 72 -6.89 -4.90 16.81
N PRO A 73 -6.62 -5.59 17.93
CA PRO A 73 -7.59 -5.71 19.01
C PRO A 73 -7.76 -4.37 19.76
N ALA A 74 -8.83 -4.27 20.55
CA ALA A 74 -9.02 -3.14 21.45
C ALA A 74 -7.84 -2.99 22.43
N PRO A 75 -7.44 -1.76 22.82
CA PRO A 75 -6.27 -1.54 23.67
C PRO A 75 -6.23 -2.36 24.97
N ALA A 76 -7.37 -2.56 25.62
CA ALA A 76 -7.48 -3.35 26.84
C ALA A 76 -7.21 -4.84 26.61
N VAL A 77 -7.76 -5.40 25.52
CA VAL A 77 -7.53 -6.80 25.12
C VAL A 77 -6.06 -6.99 24.74
N LEU A 78 -5.49 -6.07 23.96
CA LEU A 78 -4.08 -6.10 23.61
C LEU A 78 -3.19 -6.10 24.86
N ALA A 79 -3.47 -5.22 25.82
CA ALA A 79 -2.69 -5.10 27.04
C ALA A 79 -2.77 -6.34 27.93
N GLU A 80 -3.96 -6.95 28.06
CA GLU A 80 -4.15 -8.21 28.78
C GLU A 80 -3.32 -9.34 28.15
N ARG A 81 -3.39 -9.49 26.82
CA ARG A 81 -2.66 -10.54 26.08
C ARG A 81 -1.15 -10.36 26.19
N LEU A 82 -0.64 -9.14 26.04
CA LEU A 82 0.77 -8.80 26.25
C LEU A 82 1.21 -9.03 27.71
N GLY A 83 0.33 -8.76 28.67
CA GLY A 83 0.53 -9.11 30.09
C GLY A 83 0.81 -10.60 30.29
N GLY A 84 0.04 -11.47 29.60
CA GLY A 84 0.29 -12.92 29.58
C GLY A 84 1.67 -13.31 29.03
N LEU A 85 2.26 -12.50 28.16
CA LEU A 85 3.61 -12.69 27.61
C LEU A 85 4.72 -12.10 28.52
N GLY A 86 4.35 -11.55 29.68
CA GLY A 86 5.28 -10.97 30.65
C GLY A 86 5.53 -9.47 30.48
N VAL A 87 4.82 -8.79 29.57
CA VAL A 87 4.92 -7.33 29.44
C VAL A 87 4.21 -6.67 30.62
N ALA A 88 4.87 -5.70 31.25
CA ALA A 88 4.31 -4.94 32.37
C ALA A 88 4.60 -3.43 32.23
N ASP A 89 3.93 -2.62 33.04
CA ASP A 89 4.22 -1.18 33.12
C ASP A 89 5.71 -0.93 33.42
N GLY A 90 6.35 -0.09 32.59
CA GLY A 90 7.77 0.25 32.72
C GLY A 90 8.75 -0.76 32.13
N THR A 91 8.27 -1.87 31.54
CA THR A 91 9.13 -2.79 30.79
C THR A 91 9.56 -2.19 29.44
N THR A 92 10.80 -2.49 29.04
CA THR A 92 11.28 -2.25 27.67
C THR A 92 11.18 -3.56 26.89
N VAL A 93 10.49 -3.52 25.75
CA VAL A 93 10.26 -4.69 24.90
C VAL A 93 11.19 -4.66 23.70
N VAL A 94 11.78 -5.80 23.35
CA VAL A 94 12.49 -6.00 22.08
C VAL A 94 11.76 -7.05 21.27
N VAL A 95 11.38 -6.68 20.05
CA VAL A 95 10.66 -7.57 19.12
C VAL A 95 11.60 -8.01 18.00
N TYR A 96 11.53 -9.27 17.63
CA TYR A 96 12.20 -9.79 16.43
C TYR A 96 11.27 -10.72 15.66
N ASP A 97 11.69 -11.09 14.46
CA ASP A 97 11.09 -12.18 13.68
C ASP A 97 12.16 -12.88 12.83
N THR A 98 11.72 -13.85 12.03
CA THR A 98 12.55 -14.53 11.01
C THR A 98 12.28 -14.04 9.58
N ALA A 99 11.46 -13.01 9.40
CA ALA A 99 10.88 -12.59 8.12
C ALA A 99 11.30 -11.18 7.69
N GLY A 100 12.52 -10.77 8.03
CA GLY A 100 13.09 -9.48 7.64
C GLY A 100 12.43 -8.28 8.34
N GLY A 101 11.95 -8.46 9.57
CA GLY A 101 11.45 -7.41 10.44
C GLY A 101 10.01 -6.95 10.18
N LEU A 102 9.31 -7.52 9.19
CA LEU A 102 7.95 -7.09 8.85
C LEU A 102 6.95 -7.32 9.99
N TRP A 103 7.03 -8.47 10.66
CA TRP A 103 6.14 -8.81 11.77
C TRP A 103 6.60 -8.18 13.07
N ALA A 104 7.91 -8.08 13.27
CA ALA A 104 8.48 -7.34 14.39
C ALA A 104 8.04 -5.88 14.36
N ALA A 105 8.05 -5.24 13.19
CA ALA A 105 7.55 -3.88 13.00
C ALA A 105 6.04 -3.77 13.27
N ARG A 106 5.23 -4.77 12.89
CA ARG A 106 3.79 -4.79 13.22
C ARG A 106 3.56 -4.78 14.72
N LEU A 107 4.19 -5.69 15.46
CA LEU A 107 4.03 -5.77 16.91
C LEU A 107 4.62 -4.53 17.61
N TRP A 108 5.76 -4.04 17.14
CA TRP A 108 6.34 -2.77 17.61
C TRP A 108 5.38 -1.58 17.46
N TRP A 109 4.66 -1.48 16.34
CA TRP A 109 3.67 -0.42 16.12
C TRP A 109 2.49 -0.53 17.10
N LEU A 110 1.98 -1.75 17.34
CA LEU A 110 0.93 -2.02 18.33
C LEU A 110 1.38 -1.63 19.76
N LEU A 111 2.61 -1.99 20.14
CA LEU A 111 3.20 -1.66 21.45
C LEU A 111 3.33 -0.14 21.64
N ARG A 112 3.87 0.56 20.64
CA ARG A 112 3.98 2.03 20.68
C ARG A 112 2.62 2.72 20.72
N TRP A 113 1.63 2.18 20.00
CA TRP A 113 0.29 2.72 19.99
C TRP A 113 -0.30 2.73 21.40
N ILE A 114 -0.16 1.65 22.17
CA ILE A 114 -0.65 1.56 23.56
C ILE A 114 0.35 2.10 24.61
N GLY A 115 1.42 2.75 24.17
CA GLY A 115 2.33 3.46 25.06
C GLY A 115 3.47 2.65 25.68
N VAL A 116 3.73 1.43 25.20
CA VAL A 116 4.87 0.60 25.64
C VAL A 116 6.16 1.07 24.96
N ASP A 117 7.26 1.07 25.72
CA ASP A 117 8.61 1.31 25.21
C ASP A 117 9.11 0.05 24.47
N ALA A 118 9.33 0.18 23.16
CA ALA A 118 9.59 -0.96 22.30
C ALA A 118 10.63 -0.66 21.21
N HIS A 119 11.46 -1.67 20.94
CA HIS A 119 12.46 -1.69 19.89
C HIS A 119 12.31 -2.92 19.00
N VAL A 120 12.83 -2.84 17.77
CA VAL A 120 12.97 -3.97 16.84
C VAL A 120 14.43 -4.37 16.75
N LEU A 121 14.72 -5.67 16.86
CA LEU A 121 16.04 -6.22 16.62
C LEU A 121 16.34 -6.19 15.12
N ASP A 122 17.25 -5.32 14.72
CA ASP A 122 17.63 -5.11 13.32
C ASP A 122 18.31 -6.36 12.73
N GLY A 123 17.68 -6.95 11.71
CA GLY A 123 18.08 -8.24 11.13
C GLY A 123 17.55 -9.48 11.86
N GLY A 124 16.77 -9.31 12.94
CA GLY A 124 16.03 -10.37 13.62
C GLY A 124 16.87 -11.55 14.12
N LEU A 125 16.29 -12.75 14.13
CA LEU A 125 16.98 -13.97 14.58
C LEU A 125 18.23 -14.27 13.75
N ARG A 126 18.26 -13.87 12.48
CA ARG A 126 19.44 -14.04 11.64
C ARG A 126 20.61 -13.20 12.14
N ALA A 127 20.42 -11.91 12.41
CA ALA A 127 21.47 -11.05 12.95
C ALA A 127 21.99 -11.56 14.30
N TRP A 128 21.12 -12.15 15.12
CA TRP A 128 21.50 -12.80 16.37
C TRP A 128 22.45 -14.00 16.13
N ARG A 129 22.10 -14.89 15.19
CA ARG A 129 22.96 -16.03 14.80
C ARG A 129 24.27 -15.59 14.17
N ASP A 130 24.23 -14.59 13.28
CA ASP A 130 25.41 -14.06 12.60
C ASP A 130 26.39 -13.41 13.59
N ALA A 131 25.90 -12.94 14.75
CA ALA A 131 26.72 -12.46 15.87
C ALA A 131 27.32 -13.59 16.74
N GLY A 132 27.04 -14.87 16.44
CA GLY A 132 27.54 -16.03 17.19
C GLY A 132 26.93 -16.19 18.58
N LEU A 133 25.75 -15.59 18.82
CA LEU A 133 25.08 -15.63 20.11
C LEU A 133 24.24 -16.91 20.28
N PRO A 134 24.09 -17.42 21.52
CA PRO A 134 23.41 -18.69 21.78
C PRO A 134 21.91 -18.62 21.49
N THR A 135 21.31 -19.76 21.13
CA THR A 135 19.87 -19.94 20.94
C THR A 135 19.31 -20.98 21.90
N GLU A 136 18.00 -20.93 22.15
CA GLU A 136 17.26 -21.89 22.96
C GLU A 136 16.24 -22.67 22.13
N THR A 137 15.73 -23.76 22.70
CA THR A 137 14.70 -24.63 22.11
C THR A 137 13.65 -24.97 23.17
N GLY A 138 12.46 -25.37 22.74
CA GLY A 138 11.34 -25.68 23.63
C GLY A 138 10.46 -24.47 23.89
N LEU A 139 9.65 -24.55 24.94
CA LEU A 139 8.74 -23.48 25.34
C LEU A 139 9.35 -22.68 26.49
N ALA A 140 9.35 -21.36 26.36
CA ALA A 140 9.65 -20.45 27.46
C ALA A 140 8.47 -20.36 28.44
N THR A 141 8.79 -20.25 29.73
CA THR A 141 7.83 -19.88 30.78
C THR A 141 7.97 -18.40 31.11
N THR A 142 6.87 -17.66 31.12
CA THR A 142 6.84 -16.25 31.51
C THR A 142 6.18 -16.10 32.88
N THR A 143 6.55 -15.06 33.62
CA THR A 143 5.70 -14.59 34.72
C THR A 143 4.76 -13.53 34.15
N PRO A 144 3.42 -13.70 34.25
CA PRO A 144 2.49 -12.70 33.76
C PRO A 144 2.75 -11.31 34.36
N GLY A 145 2.73 -10.30 33.50
CA GLY A 145 2.82 -8.89 33.85
C GLY A 145 1.44 -8.24 33.97
N SER A 146 1.44 -6.99 34.47
CA SER A 146 0.26 -6.12 34.46
C SER A 146 0.61 -4.86 33.66
N LEU A 147 -0.15 -4.60 32.60
CA LEU A 147 0.09 -3.52 31.65
C LEU A 147 -1.14 -2.61 31.58
N THR A 148 -0.93 -1.31 31.78
CA THR A 148 -1.96 -0.28 31.64
C THR A 148 -1.85 0.34 30.24
N PRO A 149 -2.80 0.10 29.31
CA PRO A 149 -2.72 0.66 27.97
C PRO A 149 -2.92 2.19 27.98
N ARG A 150 -2.05 2.89 27.25
CA ARG A 150 -2.09 4.34 27.03
C ARG A 150 -2.18 4.63 25.53
N PRO A 151 -3.34 4.35 24.89
CA PRO A 151 -3.51 4.52 23.46
C PRO A 151 -3.22 5.96 23.02
N ARG A 152 -2.43 6.11 21.96
CA ARG A 152 -2.04 7.39 21.36
C ARG A 152 -2.82 7.63 20.06
N ASN A 153 -3.23 8.88 19.83
CA ASN A 153 -3.87 9.30 18.59
C ASN A 153 -2.86 9.32 17.42
N GLY A 154 -3.37 9.26 16.18
CA GLY A 154 -2.56 9.38 14.97
C GLY A 154 -1.86 8.11 14.49
N TYR A 155 -1.97 6.99 15.21
CA TYR A 155 -1.36 5.71 14.79
C TYR A 155 -2.17 4.95 13.73
N TRP A 156 -3.46 5.27 13.60
CA TRP A 156 -4.41 4.51 12.81
C TRP A 156 -5.39 5.42 12.09
N VAL A 157 -5.74 5.02 10.87
CA VAL A 157 -6.86 5.57 10.10
C VAL A 157 -7.78 4.43 9.68
N GLY A 158 -9.05 4.71 9.48
CA GLY A 158 -10.08 3.76 9.06
C GLY A 158 -10.52 3.97 7.62
N LYS A 159 -11.38 3.07 7.13
CA LYS A 159 -11.95 3.13 5.77
C LYS A 159 -12.58 4.49 5.46
N ASP A 160 -13.32 5.08 6.40
CA ASP A 160 -14.00 6.36 6.21
C ASP A 160 -13.02 7.54 6.06
N ASP A 161 -11.86 7.49 6.72
CA ASP A 161 -10.79 8.47 6.52
C ASP A 161 -10.24 8.37 5.09
N LEU A 162 -10.02 7.15 4.60
CA LEU A 162 -9.53 6.90 3.24
C LEU A 162 -10.54 7.31 2.18
N VAL A 163 -11.84 7.09 2.42
CA VAL A 163 -12.91 7.60 1.55
C VAL A 163 -12.85 9.13 1.50
N SER A 164 -12.81 9.80 2.65
CA SER A 164 -12.72 11.26 2.73
C SER A 164 -11.47 11.82 2.04
N TRP A 165 -10.33 11.14 2.19
CA TRP A 165 -9.11 11.47 1.46
C TRP A 165 -9.28 11.30 -0.05
N SER A 166 -9.87 10.18 -0.51
CA SER A 166 -10.06 9.91 -1.94
C SER A 166 -10.99 10.92 -2.62
N GLU A 167 -11.92 11.50 -1.86
CA GLU A 167 -12.81 12.58 -2.29
C GLU A 167 -12.15 13.97 -2.24
N GLY A 168 -10.93 14.06 -1.72
CA GLY A 168 -10.17 15.31 -1.58
C GLY A 168 -10.58 16.16 -0.38
N ALA A 169 -11.33 15.62 0.57
CA ALA A 169 -11.74 16.31 1.80
C ALA A 169 -10.62 16.37 2.85
N VAL A 170 -9.64 15.47 2.76
CA VAL A 170 -8.47 15.40 3.66
C VAL A 170 -7.19 15.41 2.85
N ALA A 171 -6.21 16.22 3.28
CA ALA A 171 -4.88 16.25 2.70
C ALA A 171 -3.96 15.28 3.44
N ALA A 172 -3.54 14.21 2.76
CA ALA A 172 -2.54 13.26 3.23
C ALA A 172 -1.87 12.60 2.01
N THR A 173 -0.67 12.06 2.19
CA THR A 173 -0.06 11.15 1.22
C THR A 173 -0.43 9.72 1.60
N VAL A 174 -1.21 9.03 0.77
CA VAL A 174 -1.53 7.61 0.97
C VAL A 174 -0.52 6.73 0.22
N VAL A 175 0.04 5.73 0.91
CA VAL A 175 1.14 4.91 0.41
C VAL A 175 0.83 3.42 0.57
N CYS A 176 0.93 2.68 -0.51
CA CYS A 176 0.88 1.23 -0.52
C CYS A 176 2.27 0.63 -0.31
N ALA A 177 2.41 -0.22 0.71
CA ALA A 177 3.66 -0.89 1.04
C ALA A 177 3.84 -2.29 0.42
N LEU A 178 2.92 -2.71 -0.46
CA LEU A 178 3.00 -3.96 -1.22
C LEU A 178 4.01 -3.87 -2.38
N SER A 179 4.32 -5.00 -3.02
CA SER A 179 5.22 -5.02 -4.17
C SER A 179 4.63 -4.24 -5.36
N PRO A 180 5.46 -3.74 -6.28
CA PRO A 180 4.99 -3.03 -7.47
C PRO A 180 4.02 -3.87 -8.31
N GLU A 181 4.24 -5.17 -8.42
CA GLU A 181 3.37 -6.10 -9.15
C GLU A 181 1.99 -6.16 -8.50
N THR A 182 1.93 -6.32 -7.18
CA THR A 182 0.65 -6.39 -6.45
C THR A 182 -0.09 -5.05 -6.52
N PHE A 183 0.63 -3.94 -6.40
CA PHE A 183 0.10 -2.59 -6.56
C PHE A 183 -0.52 -2.39 -7.95
N ARG A 184 0.16 -2.86 -9.01
CA ARG A 184 -0.37 -2.84 -10.38
C ARG A 184 -1.52 -3.83 -10.63
N GLY A 185 -1.82 -4.72 -9.67
CA GLY A 185 -2.86 -5.75 -9.81
C GLY A 185 -2.42 -6.97 -10.63
N GLU A 186 -1.11 -7.20 -10.73
CA GLU A 186 -0.49 -8.31 -11.46
C GLU A 186 -0.38 -9.56 -10.56
N GLY A 187 -0.47 -10.74 -11.18
CA GLY A 187 -0.32 -12.02 -10.49
C GLY A 187 -1.45 -12.37 -9.50
N PRO A 188 -1.33 -13.52 -8.81
CA PRO A 188 -2.30 -13.94 -7.79
C PRO A 188 -2.35 -12.97 -6.60
N SER A 189 -3.56 -12.65 -6.14
CA SER A 189 -3.79 -11.79 -4.97
C SER A 189 -4.50 -12.55 -3.86
N ARG A 190 -4.24 -12.19 -2.60
CA ARG A 190 -5.04 -12.73 -1.46
C ARG A 190 -6.40 -12.06 -1.33
N TYR A 191 -6.55 -10.88 -1.91
CA TYR A 191 -7.70 -9.99 -1.69
C TYR A 191 -8.79 -10.22 -2.72
N ALA A 192 -10.03 -9.88 -2.36
CA ALA A 192 -11.22 -10.12 -3.19
C ALA A 192 -11.13 -9.49 -4.59
N ARG A 193 -10.39 -8.39 -4.73
CA ARG A 193 -10.13 -7.68 -5.99
C ARG A 193 -8.65 -7.27 -6.04
N ARG A 194 -8.08 -7.21 -7.25
CA ARG A 194 -6.68 -6.85 -7.50
C ARG A 194 -6.54 -5.34 -7.73
N GLY A 195 -5.34 -4.81 -7.49
CA GLY A 195 -5.00 -3.41 -7.70
C GLY A 195 -4.68 -2.67 -6.41
N HIS A 196 -4.82 -1.35 -6.44
CA HIS A 196 -4.49 -0.44 -5.35
C HIS A 196 -5.58 0.62 -5.15
N ILE A 197 -5.53 1.33 -4.02
CA ILE A 197 -6.44 2.44 -3.74
C ILE A 197 -6.09 3.59 -4.70
N PRO A 198 -7.00 4.09 -5.55
CA PRO A 198 -6.70 5.12 -6.53
C PRO A 198 -6.08 6.37 -5.91
N GLY A 199 -5.07 6.94 -6.58
CA GLY A 199 -4.34 8.12 -6.11
C GLY A 199 -3.26 7.84 -5.06
N SER A 200 -3.14 6.61 -4.56
CA SER A 200 -2.05 6.23 -3.66
C SER A 200 -0.74 6.05 -4.41
N THR A 201 0.38 6.23 -3.72
CA THR A 201 1.73 5.94 -4.24
C THR A 201 2.21 4.58 -3.76
N ASN A 202 3.30 4.05 -4.33
CA ASN A 202 3.84 2.74 -3.94
C ASN A 202 5.28 2.86 -3.42
N VAL A 203 5.51 2.42 -2.17
CA VAL A 203 6.83 2.29 -1.56
C VAL A 203 6.95 0.87 -0.97
N PRO A 204 7.51 -0.10 -1.71
CA PRO A 204 7.51 -1.50 -1.29
C PRO A 204 8.35 -1.76 -0.03
N ALA A 205 7.73 -2.26 1.05
CA ALA A 205 8.44 -2.49 2.32
C ALA A 205 9.58 -3.51 2.22
N ARG A 206 9.44 -4.53 1.34
CA ARG A 206 10.46 -5.56 1.12
C ARG A 206 11.74 -5.04 0.46
N GLY A 207 11.74 -3.81 -0.06
CA GLY A 207 12.93 -3.14 -0.59
C GLY A 207 13.62 -2.24 0.44
N LEU A 208 13.14 -2.17 1.68
CA LEU A 208 13.69 -1.30 2.73
C LEU A 208 14.68 -2.03 3.65
N THR A 209 14.88 -3.32 3.43
CA THR A 209 15.88 -4.14 4.11
C THR A 209 16.87 -4.73 3.12
N GLY A 210 18.12 -4.86 3.55
CA GLY A 210 19.20 -5.50 2.80
C GLY A 210 19.07 -7.02 2.76
N PRO A 211 19.93 -7.69 1.98
CA PRO A 211 19.94 -9.15 1.87
C PRO A 211 20.34 -9.85 3.17
N ASP A 212 20.88 -9.14 4.16
CA ASP A 212 21.14 -9.58 5.53
C ASP A 212 19.91 -9.48 6.46
N GLY A 213 18.82 -8.90 5.98
CA GLY A 213 17.58 -8.66 6.74
C GLY A 213 17.60 -7.39 7.58
N ARG A 214 18.68 -6.61 7.56
CA ARG A 214 18.79 -5.33 8.27
C ARG A 214 18.15 -4.21 7.47
N TYR A 215 17.63 -3.19 8.15
CA TYR A 215 17.14 -1.99 7.46
C TYR A 215 18.28 -1.28 6.71
N LEU A 216 17.96 -0.75 5.53
CA LEU A 216 18.93 -0.03 4.73
C LEU A 216 19.48 1.21 5.46
N PRO A 217 20.69 1.68 5.13
CA PRO A 217 21.23 2.92 5.69
C PRO A 217 20.28 4.11 5.48
N ALA A 218 20.29 5.07 6.41
CA ALA A 218 19.37 6.21 6.40
C ALA A 218 19.40 7.04 5.09
N GLY A 219 20.52 7.07 4.36
CA GLY A 219 20.59 7.74 3.05
C GLY A 219 19.71 7.06 2.00
N GLU A 220 19.74 5.73 1.94
CA GLU A 220 18.94 4.92 1.00
C GLU A 220 17.46 4.94 1.39
N LEU A 221 17.16 4.85 2.68
CA LEU A 221 15.78 4.99 3.17
C LEU A 221 15.17 6.35 2.80
N ARG A 222 15.93 7.44 2.95
CA ARG A 222 15.47 8.78 2.53
C ARG A 222 15.22 8.85 1.03
N ALA A 223 16.07 8.24 0.22
CA ALA A 223 15.89 8.18 -1.22
C ALA A 223 14.62 7.40 -1.60
N ALA A 224 14.38 6.26 -0.94
CA ALA A 224 13.19 5.43 -1.17
C ALA A 224 11.87 6.12 -0.79
N THR A 225 11.90 7.11 0.11
CA THR A 225 10.72 7.84 0.60
C THR A 225 10.71 9.31 0.17
N ALA A 226 11.54 9.71 -0.80
CA ALA A 226 11.74 11.12 -1.15
C ALA A 226 10.46 11.80 -1.66
N ASP A 227 9.61 11.07 -2.37
CA ASP A 227 8.43 11.60 -3.05
C ASP A 227 7.19 11.71 -2.15
N LEU A 228 7.28 11.38 -0.86
CA LEU A 228 6.12 11.37 0.03
C LEU A 228 5.64 12.76 0.49
N GLY A 229 6.42 13.82 0.20
CA GLY A 229 6.16 15.19 0.68
C GLY A 229 6.28 15.30 2.21
N ASP A 230 6.11 16.49 2.80
CA ASP A 230 6.35 16.71 4.24
C ASP A 230 5.11 16.53 5.15
N GLY A 231 3.91 16.40 4.57
CA GLY A 231 2.65 16.30 5.32
C GLY A 231 2.36 14.91 5.92
N PRO A 232 1.12 14.71 6.44
CA PRO A 232 0.68 13.43 6.99
C PRO A 232 0.80 12.29 5.98
N VAL A 233 1.30 11.14 6.43
CA VAL A 233 1.46 9.94 5.60
C VAL A 233 0.59 8.82 6.16
N TRP A 234 -0.30 8.28 5.33
CA TRP A 234 -1.14 7.14 5.67
C TRP A 234 -0.67 5.92 4.89
N VAL A 235 -0.27 4.87 5.59
CA VAL A 235 0.32 3.68 4.98
C VAL A 235 -0.66 2.52 5.03
N TYR A 236 -0.78 1.78 3.94
CA TYR A 236 -1.54 0.54 3.88
C TYR A 236 -0.77 -0.55 3.15
N CYS A 237 -1.19 -1.80 3.31
CA CYS A 237 -0.66 -2.90 2.51
C CYS A 237 -1.77 -3.91 2.23
N GLY A 238 -1.55 -5.18 2.56
CA GLY A 238 -2.57 -6.22 2.55
C GLY A 238 -3.49 -6.20 3.76
N GLY A 239 -2.88 -6.36 4.93
CA GLY A 239 -3.54 -6.43 6.24
C GLY A 239 -2.68 -5.77 7.33
N GLY A 240 -2.19 -4.55 7.08
CA GLY A 240 -1.45 -3.76 8.08
C GLY A 240 -0.01 -4.20 8.43
N ILE A 241 0.52 -5.28 7.87
CA ILE A 241 1.86 -5.83 8.22
C ILE A 241 3.02 -5.10 7.54
N SER A 242 3.12 -5.18 6.21
CA SER A 242 4.18 -4.48 5.46
C SER A 242 4.10 -2.95 5.64
N ALA A 243 2.89 -2.44 5.86
CA ALA A 243 2.65 -1.05 6.22
C ALA A 243 3.40 -0.65 7.50
N ALA A 244 3.45 -1.52 8.52
CA ALA A 244 4.14 -1.24 9.77
C ALA A 244 5.67 -1.15 9.60
N SER A 245 6.26 -1.93 8.69
CA SER A 245 7.68 -1.80 8.36
C SER A 245 8.01 -0.46 7.71
N LEU A 246 7.18 0.01 6.77
CA LEU A 246 7.34 1.35 6.21
C LEU A 246 7.09 2.44 7.26
N ALA A 247 6.11 2.27 8.16
CA ALA A 247 5.88 3.21 9.26
C ALA A 247 7.07 3.29 10.23
N LEU A 248 7.73 2.16 10.52
CA LEU A 248 8.99 2.11 11.27
C LEU A 248 10.11 2.89 10.56
N VAL A 249 10.27 2.71 9.24
CA VAL A 249 11.23 3.47 8.43
C VAL A 249 10.94 4.98 8.49
N LEU A 250 9.69 5.39 8.31
CA LEU A 250 9.32 6.80 8.40
C LEU A 250 9.60 7.38 9.80
N THR A 251 9.33 6.60 10.85
CA THR A 251 9.68 6.97 12.24
C THR A 251 11.19 7.13 12.43
N LEU A 252 12.00 6.23 11.86
CA LEU A 252 13.47 6.31 11.89
C LEU A 252 14.00 7.58 11.20
N LEU A 253 13.30 8.03 10.16
CA LEU A 253 13.61 9.25 9.43
C LEU A 253 13.06 10.51 10.10
N GLY A 254 12.43 10.39 11.27
CA GLY A 254 11.91 11.51 12.04
C GLY A 254 10.54 12.02 11.59
N ARG A 255 9.74 11.18 10.91
CA ARG A 255 8.34 11.50 10.59
C ARG A 255 7.45 11.22 11.80
N ASP A 256 6.69 12.22 12.22
CA ASP A 256 5.80 12.11 13.37
C ASP A 256 4.32 11.88 12.98
N GLU A 257 3.89 12.33 11.80
CA GLU A 257 2.50 12.21 11.32
C GLU A 257 2.31 10.99 10.41
N VAL A 258 2.52 9.79 10.97
CA VAL A 258 2.36 8.52 10.25
C VAL A 258 1.26 7.67 10.88
N ALA A 259 0.27 7.30 10.06
CA ALA A 259 -0.83 6.42 10.46
C ALA A 259 -0.89 5.18 9.57
N ILE A 260 -1.34 4.05 10.12
CA ILE A 260 -1.62 2.83 9.35
C ILE A 260 -3.11 2.70 9.10
N TYR A 261 -3.51 2.47 7.85
CA TYR A 261 -4.83 1.95 7.54
C TYR A 261 -4.88 0.45 7.84
N ASP A 262 -5.46 0.11 8.99
CA ASP A 262 -5.35 -1.24 9.56
C ASP A 262 -6.03 -2.31 8.70
N GLY A 263 -7.27 -2.05 8.28
CA GLY A 263 -8.01 -2.92 7.36
C GLY A 263 -7.34 -3.10 5.99
N SER A 264 -6.52 -2.11 5.59
CA SER A 264 -5.65 -2.19 4.41
C SER A 264 -6.42 -2.63 3.14
N LEU A 265 -5.73 -3.24 2.17
CA LEU A 265 -6.35 -3.67 0.92
C LEU A 265 -7.37 -4.81 1.13
N GLU A 266 -7.24 -5.62 2.20
CA GLU A 266 -8.21 -6.68 2.49
C GLU A 266 -9.62 -6.10 2.75
N GLU A 267 -9.74 -5.09 3.61
CA GLU A 267 -11.02 -4.41 3.85
C GLU A 267 -11.48 -3.61 2.63
N TRP A 268 -10.60 -2.80 2.04
CA TRP A 268 -10.97 -1.95 0.91
C TRP A 268 -11.42 -2.77 -0.31
N ALA A 269 -10.71 -3.84 -0.63
CA ALA A 269 -11.03 -4.71 -1.76
C ALA A 269 -12.30 -5.55 -1.52
N ALA A 270 -12.72 -5.77 -0.26
CA ALA A 270 -13.95 -6.48 0.05
C ALA A 270 -15.22 -5.68 -0.26
N ASP A 271 -15.16 -4.34 -0.24
CA ASP A 271 -16.30 -3.47 -0.51
C ASP A 271 -16.46 -3.17 -2.02
N PRO A 272 -17.42 -3.79 -2.73
CA PRO A 272 -17.54 -3.64 -4.18
C PRO A 272 -17.89 -2.22 -4.64
N ALA A 273 -18.35 -1.34 -3.73
CA ALA A 273 -18.64 0.06 -4.06
C ALA A 273 -17.39 0.92 -4.12
N LEU A 274 -16.29 0.50 -3.46
CA LEU A 274 -15.04 1.25 -3.44
C LEU A 274 -14.21 1.01 -4.71
N PRO A 275 -13.58 2.07 -5.26
CA PRO A 275 -12.81 1.95 -6.49
C PRO A 275 -11.44 1.30 -6.24
N LEU A 276 -10.93 0.58 -7.23
CA LEU A 276 -9.55 0.11 -7.28
C LEU A 276 -8.94 0.51 -8.61
N ALA A 277 -7.66 0.88 -8.57
CA ALA A 277 -6.88 1.16 -9.75
C ALA A 277 -5.92 -0.01 -10.04
N VAL A 278 -5.58 -0.20 -11.32
CA VAL A 278 -4.55 -1.14 -11.77
C VAL A 278 -3.49 -0.38 -12.57
N GLY A 279 -2.27 -0.90 -12.58
CA GLY A 279 -1.20 -0.32 -13.39
C GLY A 279 -1.26 -0.81 -14.82
N LEU A 280 -0.61 -0.06 -15.72
CA LEU A 280 -0.38 -0.51 -17.09
C LEU A 280 0.93 -1.31 -17.17
N SER A 281 0.94 -2.43 -17.88
CA SER A 281 2.18 -3.14 -18.18
C SER A 281 3.03 -2.34 -19.17
N ASP A 282 4.34 -2.60 -19.23
CA ASP A 282 5.25 -1.88 -20.12
C ASP A 282 4.88 -2.01 -21.60
N ASP A 283 4.41 -3.18 -22.04
CA ASP A 283 3.90 -3.38 -23.41
C ASP A 283 2.65 -2.53 -23.68
N VAL A 284 1.74 -2.44 -22.71
CA VAL A 284 0.54 -1.60 -22.83
C VAL A 284 0.92 -0.12 -22.86
N ARG A 285 1.87 0.31 -22.03
CA ARG A 285 2.42 1.67 -22.07
C ARG A 285 3.00 1.96 -23.45
N ALA A 286 3.92 1.13 -23.92
CA ALA A 286 4.55 1.30 -25.23
C ALA A 286 3.51 1.36 -26.37
N PHE A 287 2.47 0.53 -26.31
CA PHE A 287 1.38 0.57 -27.30
C PHE A 287 0.58 1.88 -27.27
N LEU A 288 0.32 2.41 -26.09
CA LEU A 288 -0.43 3.67 -25.89
C LEU A 288 0.39 4.94 -26.16
N ASP A 289 1.73 4.83 -26.23
CA ASP A 289 2.61 5.95 -26.61
C ASP A 289 2.72 6.15 -28.13
N VAL A 290 2.22 5.20 -28.92
CA VAL A 290 2.10 5.34 -30.37
C VAL A 290 0.80 6.07 -30.72
N PRO A 291 0.76 6.95 -31.73
CA PRO A 291 -0.43 7.72 -32.11
C PRO A 291 -1.51 6.85 -32.79
N GLU A 292 -2.08 5.90 -32.07
CA GLU A 292 -3.26 5.12 -32.47
C GLU A 292 -4.53 5.79 -31.95
N PHE A 293 -5.63 5.71 -32.69
CA PHE A 293 -6.89 6.31 -32.24
C PHE A 293 -7.53 5.47 -31.13
N ALA A 294 -8.13 6.16 -30.16
CA ALA A 294 -8.96 5.55 -29.13
C ALA A 294 -10.44 5.66 -29.48
N VAL A 295 -11.23 4.65 -29.10
CA VAL A 295 -12.69 4.72 -29.02
C VAL A 295 -13.08 4.80 -27.56
N LEU A 296 -13.54 5.98 -27.13
CA LEU A 296 -14.10 6.21 -25.81
C LEU A 296 -15.59 5.88 -25.81
N ALA A 297 -15.98 4.92 -24.98
CA ALA A 297 -17.36 4.57 -24.66
C ALA A 297 -17.78 5.20 -23.32
N THR A 298 -18.93 5.87 -23.32
CA THR A 298 -19.56 6.44 -22.11
C THR A 298 -21.04 6.06 -22.06
N SER A 299 -21.65 6.01 -20.87
CA SER A 299 -23.05 5.65 -20.71
C SER A 299 -23.98 6.80 -21.08
N GLU A 300 -25.00 6.56 -21.91
CA GLU A 300 -26.16 7.43 -22.11
C GLU A 300 -27.13 7.32 -20.92
N PRO A 301 -28.03 8.31 -20.69
CA PRO A 301 -29.04 8.22 -19.62
C PRO A 301 -29.98 7.00 -19.75
N ASP A 302 -30.17 6.49 -20.97
CA ASP A 302 -30.96 5.29 -21.26
C ASP A 302 -30.13 3.98 -21.15
N GLY A 303 -28.87 4.07 -20.70
CA GLY A 303 -27.95 2.94 -20.53
C GLY A 303 -27.22 2.50 -21.79
N ARG A 304 -27.49 3.09 -22.96
CA ARG A 304 -26.77 2.76 -24.20
C ARG A 304 -25.35 3.34 -24.20
N ALA A 305 -24.46 2.74 -24.98
CA ALA A 305 -23.10 3.27 -25.13
C ALA A 305 -23.05 4.41 -26.16
N GLN A 306 -22.47 5.54 -25.78
CA GLN A 306 -22.03 6.60 -26.68
C GLN A 306 -20.56 6.41 -27.02
N LEU A 307 -20.23 6.26 -28.30
CA LEU A 307 -18.87 6.04 -28.78
C LEU A 307 -18.28 7.29 -29.42
N SER A 308 -17.04 7.61 -29.06
CA SER A 308 -16.27 8.73 -29.58
C SER A 308 -14.89 8.29 -30.02
N VAL A 309 -14.51 8.58 -31.27
CA VAL A 309 -13.10 8.47 -31.70
C VAL A 309 -12.33 9.69 -31.17
N MET A 310 -11.18 9.45 -30.53
CA MET A 310 -10.40 10.45 -29.82
C MET A 310 -8.90 10.23 -30.07
N TRP A 311 -8.12 11.31 -30.05
CA TRP A 311 -6.71 11.20 -29.70
C TRP A 311 -6.59 10.89 -28.20
N VAL A 312 -5.63 10.04 -27.86
CA VAL A 312 -5.34 9.63 -26.50
C VAL A 312 -3.85 9.80 -26.24
N GLY A 313 -3.51 10.14 -25.02
CA GLY A 313 -2.16 9.99 -24.51
C GLY A 313 -2.23 9.47 -23.09
N ARG A 314 -1.08 9.50 -22.41
CA ARG A 314 -1.00 9.13 -20.99
C ARG A 314 -0.27 10.17 -20.16
N ASP A 315 -0.58 10.12 -18.87
CA ASP A 315 0.15 10.76 -17.80
C ASP A 315 0.37 9.71 -16.71
N GLY A 316 1.59 9.15 -16.64
CA GLY A 316 1.83 7.88 -15.95
C GLY A 316 0.98 6.75 -16.53
N ASP A 317 0.15 6.15 -15.67
CA ASP A 317 -0.79 5.07 -16.04
C ASP A 317 -2.21 5.58 -16.36
N ASP A 318 -2.50 6.87 -16.10
CA ASP A 318 -3.78 7.47 -16.46
C ASP A 318 -3.85 7.74 -17.97
N LEU A 319 -5.01 7.49 -18.58
CA LEU A 319 -5.28 7.96 -19.93
C LEU A 319 -5.73 9.42 -19.89
N VAL A 320 -5.22 10.23 -20.81
CA VAL A 320 -5.61 11.65 -20.92
C VAL A 320 -6.12 11.97 -22.32
N MET A 321 -7.25 12.68 -22.39
CA MET A 321 -7.86 13.12 -23.64
C MET A 321 -8.37 14.55 -23.49
N ALA A 322 -8.16 15.40 -24.49
CA ALA A 322 -8.70 16.76 -24.50
C ALA A 322 -10.01 16.83 -25.31
N THR A 323 -11.02 17.51 -24.76
CA THR A 323 -12.30 17.76 -25.44
C THR A 323 -12.86 19.12 -25.04
N LYS A 324 -13.94 19.57 -25.70
CA LYS A 324 -14.69 20.76 -25.28
C LYS A 324 -15.69 20.43 -24.17
N ARG A 325 -15.89 21.36 -23.23
CA ARG A 325 -16.96 21.35 -22.24
C ARG A 325 -18.31 21.26 -22.95
N GLY A 326 -19.28 20.60 -22.33
CA GLY A 326 -20.61 20.43 -22.91
C GLY A 326 -20.72 19.42 -24.06
N ARG A 327 -19.66 18.70 -24.45
CA ARG A 327 -19.80 17.54 -25.36
C ARG A 327 -20.56 16.41 -24.65
N ARG A 328 -21.28 15.57 -25.40
CA ARG A 328 -22.11 14.48 -24.85
C ARG A 328 -21.31 13.58 -23.90
N LYS A 329 -20.11 13.18 -24.31
CA LYS A 329 -19.16 12.39 -23.49
C LYS A 329 -18.85 13.03 -22.13
N VAL A 330 -18.67 14.36 -22.07
CA VAL A 330 -18.39 15.09 -20.82
C VAL A 330 -19.62 15.06 -19.89
N ARG A 331 -20.81 15.35 -20.43
CA ARG A 331 -22.06 15.25 -19.64
C ARG A 331 -22.33 13.84 -19.15
N ASN A 332 -21.97 12.83 -19.94
CA ASN A 332 -22.10 11.42 -19.55
C ASN A 332 -21.15 11.12 -18.38
N LEU A 333 -19.87 11.47 -18.49
CA LEU A 333 -18.86 11.22 -17.45
C LEU A 333 -19.10 12.01 -16.15
N GLN A 334 -19.70 13.20 -16.23
CA GLN A 334 -20.11 13.94 -15.04
C GLN A 334 -21.27 13.27 -14.30
N ARG A 335 -22.13 12.51 -15.00
CA ARG A 335 -23.26 11.78 -14.43
C ARG A 335 -22.84 10.40 -13.93
N ASP A 336 -22.05 9.69 -14.72
CA ASP A 336 -21.53 8.36 -14.46
C ASP A 336 -20.06 8.33 -14.91
N PRO A 337 -19.10 8.35 -13.98
CA PRO A 337 -17.68 8.50 -14.31
C PRO A 337 -17.09 7.24 -14.96
N LYS A 338 -17.84 6.15 -15.11
CA LYS A 338 -17.36 4.93 -15.75
C LYS A 338 -17.09 5.14 -17.23
N ALA A 339 -15.89 4.78 -17.66
CA ALA A 339 -15.46 4.84 -19.05
C ALA A 339 -14.90 3.50 -19.51
N THR A 340 -15.05 3.21 -20.80
CA THR A 340 -14.28 2.13 -21.46
C THR A 340 -13.60 2.72 -22.68
N VAL A 341 -12.31 2.44 -22.83
CA VAL A 341 -11.47 2.93 -23.92
C VAL A 341 -10.90 1.73 -24.66
N LEU A 342 -11.13 1.68 -25.97
CA LEU A 342 -10.47 0.73 -26.85
C LEU A 342 -9.43 1.46 -27.69
N VAL A 343 -8.16 1.06 -27.59
CA VAL A 343 -7.09 1.48 -28.50
C VAL A 343 -6.68 0.26 -29.31
N TYR A 344 -6.65 0.37 -30.64
CA TYR A 344 -6.31 -0.73 -31.53
C TYR A 344 -5.38 -0.26 -32.62
N SER A 345 -4.53 -1.15 -33.15
CA SER A 345 -3.60 -0.74 -34.18
C SER A 345 -4.30 -0.56 -35.52
N ARG A 346 -4.07 0.57 -36.17
CA ARG A 346 -4.61 0.83 -37.52
C ARG A 346 -4.09 -0.17 -38.56
N SER A 347 -2.83 -0.58 -38.42
CA SER A 347 -2.19 -1.51 -39.38
C SER A 347 -2.48 -2.98 -39.06
N ARG A 348 -2.79 -3.29 -37.79
CA ARG A 348 -3.09 -4.64 -37.31
C ARG A 348 -4.26 -4.60 -36.31
N PRO A 349 -5.51 -4.49 -36.77
CA PRO A 349 -6.67 -4.21 -35.90
C PRO A 349 -6.96 -5.26 -34.81
N THR A 350 -6.45 -6.49 -34.96
CA THR A 350 -6.53 -7.52 -33.91
C THR A 350 -5.54 -7.32 -32.77
N ARG A 351 -4.61 -6.35 -32.88
CA ARG A 351 -3.78 -5.88 -31.78
C ARG A 351 -4.46 -4.72 -31.09
N TYR A 352 -4.81 -4.88 -29.82
CA TYR A 352 -5.59 -3.87 -29.09
C TYR A 352 -5.35 -3.90 -27.58
N VAL A 353 -5.74 -2.81 -26.93
CA VAL A 353 -5.85 -2.65 -25.49
C VAL A 353 -7.25 -2.10 -25.19
N GLU A 354 -8.02 -2.82 -24.37
CA GLU A 354 -9.25 -2.35 -23.74
C GLU A 354 -8.93 -1.94 -22.30
N ILE A 355 -9.23 -0.69 -21.96
CA ILE A 355 -9.10 -0.13 -20.61
C ILE A 355 -10.48 0.24 -20.12
N ARG A 356 -10.85 -0.27 -18.95
CA ARG A 356 -11.97 0.25 -18.17
C ARG A 356 -11.42 1.06 -17.02
N GLY A 357 -12.10 2.12 -16.66
CA GLY A 357 -11.63 3.03 -15.64
C GLY A 357 -12.68 4.05 -15.23
N THR A 358 -12.29 4.84 -14.24
CA THR A 358 -13.09 5.95 -13.71
C THR A 358 -12.50 7.25 -14.24
N ALA A 359 -13.35 8.07 -14.84
CA ALA A 359 -12.97 9.35 -15.43
C ALA A 359 -13.16 10.51 -14.45
N LYS A 360 -12.20 11.41 -14.41
CA LYS A 360 -12.31 12.75 -13.81
C LYS A 360 -12.23 13.79 -14.92
N ILE A 361 -13.14 14.77 -14.87
CA ILE A 361 -13.07 15.95 -15.72
C ILE A 361 -12.27 17.00 -14.96
N THR A 362 -11.15 17.46 -15.52
CA THR A 362 -10.29 18.45 -14.89
C THR A 362 -10.12 19.68 -15.78
N ASP A 363 -9.87 20.80 -15.13
CA ASP A 363 -9.51 22.08 -15.75
C ASP A 363 -7.97 22.26 -15.79
N GLU A 364 -7.22 21.15 -15.73
CA GLU A 364 -5.79 21.13 -16.07
C GLU A 364 -5.58 21.77 -17.46
N ASP A 365 -4.34 22.19 -17.77
CA ASP A 365 -4.00 22.88 -19.02
C ASP A 365 -4.31 22.02 -20.27
N ALA A 366 -5.58 22.04 -20.66
CA ALA A 366 -6.14 21.27 -21.75
C ALA A 366 -5.59 21.77 -23.09
N ARG A 367 -5.07 23.00 -23.12
CA ARG A 367 -4.39 23.57 -24.27
C ARG A 367 -3.02 22.92 -24.46
N ALA A 368 -2.20 22.89 -23.41
CA ALA A 368 -0.92 22.19 -23.46
C ALA A 368 -1.09 20.71 -23.82
N LEU A 369 -2.13 20.06 -23.27
CA LEU A 369 -2.44 18.67 -23.61
C LEU A 369 -2.82 18.48 -25.08
N ILE A 370 -3.75 19.26 -25.63
CA ILE A 370 -4.17 19.07 -27.03
C ILE A 370 -3.04 19.38 -28.00
N ASP A 371 -2.18 20.37 -27.71
CA ASP A 371 -1.01 20.67 -28.53
C ASP A 371 0.00 19.51 -28.48
N ARG A 372 0.25 18.94 -27.30
CA ARG A 372 1.09 17.74 -27.14
C ARG A 372 0.55 16.55 -27.94
N LEU A 373 -0.76 16.28 -27.85
CA LEU A 373 -1.39 15.21 -28.63
C LEU A 373 -1.30 15.49 -30.14
N SER A 374 -1.61 16.71 -30.58
CA SER A 374 -1.53 17.08 -32.00
C SER A 374 -0.14 16.87 -32.58
N ARG A 375 0.92 17.25 -31.83
CA ARG A 375 2.31 17.01 -32.25
C ARG A 375 2.59 15.52 -32.43
N SER A 376 2.13 14.68 -31.50
CA SER A 376 2.29 13.21 -31.59
C SER A 376 1.58 12.62 -32.81
N TYR A 377 0.33 13.04 -33.07
CA TYR A 377 -0.49 12.46 -34.14
C TYR A 377 -0.24 13.06 -35.53
N THR A 378 0.19 14.32 -35.62
CA THR A 378 0.24 15.08 -36.87
C THR A 378 1.57 15.78 -37.13
N GLY A 379 2.50 15.79 -36.18
CA GLY A 379 3.80 16.46 -36.30
C GLY A 379 3.76 17.98 -36.08
N ARG A 380 2.61 18.56 -35.71
CA ARG A 380 2.42 20.00 -35.51
C ARG A 380 1.46 20.30 -34.36
N ASP A 381 1.54 21.51 -33.83
CA ASP A 381 0.59 22.02 -32.82
C ASP A 381 -0.85 21.99 -33.33
N HIS A 382 -1.81 21.97 -32.40
CA HIS A 382 -3.21 21.85 -32.76
C HIS A 382 -3.66 23.15 -33.43
N ALA A 383 -4.13 23.04 -34.68
CA ALA A 383 -4.54 24.18 -35.46
C ALA A 383 -5.65 24.95 -34.73
N LEU A 384 -5.39 26.22 -34.44
CA LEU A 384 -6.35 27.12 -33.83
C LEU A 384 -7.50 27.37 -34.81
N GLY A 385 -8.72 27.06 -34.38
CA GLY A 385 -9.93 27.67 -34.93
C GLY A 385 -10.15 29.06 -34.33
N ASP A 386 -11.40 29.42 -34.10
CA ASP A 386 -11.77 30.62 -33.33
C ASP A 386 -11.21 30.52 -31.89
N PRO A 387 -10.42 31.51 -31.40
CA PRO A 387 -9.85 31.52 -30.06
C PRO A 387 -10.87 31.37 -28.92
N ASP A 388 -12.10 31.86 -29.07
CA ASP A 388 -13.13 31.74 -28.04
C ASP A 388 -13.68 30.31 -27.95
N ASP A 389 -13.59 29.56 -29.05
CA ASP A 389 -14.04 28.18 -29.19
C ASP A 389 -13.07 27.18 -28.49
N GLU A 390 -11.91 27.66 -28.05
CA GLU A 390 -10.84 26.90 -27.41
C GLU A 390 -10.70 27.18 -25.90
N ARG A 391 -11.34 28.23 -25.35
CA ARG A 391 -11.32 28.56 -23.92
C ARG A 391 -12.04 27.53 -23.04
N ASP A 392 -12.99 26.79 -23.62
CA ASP A 392 -13.85 25.84 -22.91
C ASP A 392 -13.34 24.39 -22.98
N ARG A 393 -12.04 24.16 -23.23
CA ARG A 393 -11.50 22.79 -23.23
C ARG A 393 -11.33 22.25 -21.81
N VAL A 394 -11.54 20.95 -21.68
CA VAL A 394 -11.35 20.17 -20.45
C VAL A 394 -10.52 18.93 -20.76
N VAL A 395 -9.85 18.42 -19.74
CA VAL A 395 -9.16 17.14 -19.78
C VAL A 395 -10.09 16.06 -19.22
N ILE A 396 -10.24 14.97 -19.96
CA ILE A 396 -10.75 13.71 -19.45
C ILE A 396 -9.54 12.89 -19.02
N ARG A 397 -9.38 12.68 -17.72
CA ARG A 397 -8.36 11.80 -17.13
C ARG A 397 -9.04 10.51 -16.68
N ILE A 398 -8.60 9.35 -17.16
CA ILE A 398 -9.20 8.05 -16.85
C ILE A 398 -8.17 7.20 -16.12
N THR A 399 -8.45 6.90 -14.86
CA THR A 399 -7.65 5.98 -14.05
C THR A 399 -8.10 4.55 -14.32
N PRO A 400 -7.22 3.66 -14.82
CA PRO A 400 -7.57 2.28 -15.13
C PRO A 400 -7.99 1.49 -13.90
N ASP A 401 -9.12 0.79 -13.97
CA ASP A 401 -9.53 -0.24 -13.01
C ASP A 401 -9.40 -1.67 -13.58
N ARG A 402 -9.35 -1.78 -14.91
CA ARG A 402 -9.16 -3.04 -15.61
C ARG A 402 -8.49 -2.84 -16.96
N VAL A 403 -7.51 -3.69 -17.25
CA VAL A 403 -6.82 -3.71 -18.54
C VAL A 403 -6.96 -5.10 -19.16
N ARG A 404 -7.27 -5.15 -20.45
CA ARG A 404 -7.20 -6.35 -21.29
C ARG A 404 -6.44 -6.00 -22.55
N SER A 405 -5.51 -6.84 -22.96
CA SER A 405 -4.70 -6.57 -24.13
C SER A 405 -4.45 -7.82 -24.95
N GLN A 406 -4.23 -7.60 -26.24
CA GLN A 406 -3.75 -8.57 -27.21
C GLN A 406 -2.68 -7.83 -28.03
N LEU A 407 -1.41 -7.93 -27.63
CA LEU A 407 -0.28 -7.18 -28.21
C LEU A 407 0.70 -8.10 -28.93
#